data_AF-A0A1Q9BXL7-F1
#
_entry.id   AF-A0A1Q9BXL7-F1
#
_cell.length_a   1.000
_cell.length_b   1.000
_cell.length_c   1.000
_cell.angle_alpha   90.00
_cell.angle_beta   90.00
_cell.angle_gamma   90.00
#
_symmetry.space_group_name_H-M   'P 1'
#
loop_
_entity.id
_entity.type
_entity.pdbx_description
1 polymer ?
#
loop_
_entity_poly.entity_id
_entity_poly.type
_entity_poly.pdbx_seq_one_letter_code
_entity_poly.pdbx_strand_id
1 'polypeptide(L)'
;MPLGTVSPSTLPLRDLNTSAVQMKHFFDIIYDYDGHVNPDALSPILRDKAWDELPVPFGLKKPLGVEYLLQVFILPQVNGKHCIVKHIYVTKDKIKASLIFEAVYGTASEVIWGNNAKNTKKALQFMLENLGGTQFRLFSLTPDCKKSTKSAVMEKSEEELEKGFEFIREHGERDRGNLKQLVWIQKSIAGNTPIKGWRDGLVQKALDSLATDATMSKLITRYDLIIGDFEEGIQDLMQKLVPYLREHALWILGAAGKGKTPLGRVIAMMFSRYHGGTGSYRSGSDFDYFRGCPFTKKVSAIYDDGDIGLEPVKKKKAFSDVADTETLTKERWTAAKFVQNQLRVVIDNAFEPEKEQTISVDPNPTISHDQFLDIIRPAIRDMSTADIMAILKRSVFVVVGKEIVYWRLTVRNLASTTTATVVLNQKIMPNVFCGRMPGFKKQFVASILPMADPPLLTQQLLHMYESNGKGLHLQRNSHPNLRAHPSRSLPRHHRHLQNDLVERYMLAVPTAATWSLQASMIR
;
A
#
# COMPACT_ATOMS: atom_id res chain seq x y z
N MET A 1 12.24 49.60 22.96
CA MET A 1 11.76 48.37 22.28
C MET A 1 10.37 48.03 22.82
N PRO A 2 9.38 47.73 21.98
CA PRO A 2 8.03 47.38 22.44
C PRO A 2 8.01 46.01 23.14
N LEU A 3 7.02 45.81 24.02
CA LEU A 3 6.70 44.50 24.58
C LEU A 3 6.12 43.58 23.51
N GLY A 4 6.37 42.28 23.64
CA GLY A 4 5.86 41.27 22.73
C GLY A 4 4.46 40.78 23.12
N THR A 5 3.99 39.75 22.40
CA THR A 5 2.68 39.12 22.64
C THR A 5 2.67 38.13 23.79
N VAL A 6 3.86 37.78 24.32
CA VAL A 6 4.08 36.86 25.43
C VAL A 6 4.68 37.63 26.61
N SER A 7 4.25 37.31 27.83
CA SER A 7 4.86 37.81 29.07
C SER A 7 5.65 36.71 29.79
N PRO A 8 6.62 37.05 30.66
CA PRO A 8 7.33 36.05 31.46
C PRO A 8 6.39 35.12 32.26
N SER A 9 5.27 35.66 32.75
CA SER A 9 4.25 34.91 33.49
C SER A 9 3.46 33.89 32.66
N THR A 10 3.46 34.03 31.33
CA THR A 10 2.78 33.08 30.42
C THR A 10 3.69 31.97 29.93
N LEU A 11 5.00 32.04 30.20
CA LEU A 11 5.93 30.97 29.86
C LEU A 11 5.54 29.68 30.61
N PRO A 12 5.75 28.49 30.02
CA PRO A 12 5.40 27.19 30.62
C PRO A 12 6.43 26.82 31.70
N LEU A 13 6.50 27.64 32.74
CA LEU A 13 7.47 27.56 33.82
C LEU A 13 6.75 27.24 35.13
N ARG A 14 7.46 26.55 36.02
CA ARG A 14 7.09 26.42 37.42
C ARG A 14 8.31 26.70 38.29
N ASP A 15 8.08 27.06 39.54
CA ASP A 15 9.17 27.25 40.49
C ASP A 15 10.05 26.01 40.58
N LEU A 16 11.36 26.26 40.67
CA LEU A 16 12.35 25.19 40.69
C LEU A 16 12.12 24.30 41.92
N ASN A 17 11.73 23.05 41.70
CA ASN A 17 11.60 22.09 42.78
C ASN A 17 12.99 21.55 43.18
N THR A 18 13.41 21.81 44.42
CA THR A 18 14.70 21.35 44.96
C THR A 18 14.84 19.83 45.06
N SER A 19 13.72 19.09 45.02
CA SER A 19 13.71 17.62 44.94
C SER A 19 13.91 17.07 43.52
N ALA A 20 13.99 17.92 42.49
CA ALA A 20 14.17 17.50 41.11
C ALA A 20 15.58 16.92 40.86
N VAL A 21 15.61 15.70 40.31
CA VAL A 21 16.83 15.03 39.86
C VAL A 21 17.32 15.69 38.57
N GLN A 22 18.45 16.39 38.68
CA GLN A 22 19.29 16.99 37.63
C GLN A 22 18.63 17.48 36.32
N MET A 23 18.78 18.75 35.98
CA MET A 23 18.18 19.35 34.78
C MET A 23 19.18 19.98 33.82
N LYS A 24 18.73 20.21 32.58
CA LYS A 24 19.50 20.87 31.51
C LYS A 24 19.05 22.29 31.20
N HIS A 25 17.78 22.60 31.46
CA HIS A 25 17.18 23.89 31.14
C HIS A 25 16.60 24.48 32.42
N PHE A 26 16.92 25.73 32.69
CA PHE A 26 16.33 26.49 33.80
C PHE A 26 16.32 27.97 33.48
N PHE A 27 15.56 28.71 34.27
CA PHE A 27 15.35 30.14 34.15
C PHE A 27 15.75 30.86 35.42
N ASP A 28 16.25 32.08 35.27
CA ASP A 28 16.44 33.05 36.34
C ASP A 28 15.72 34.33 35.94
N ILE A 29 14.66 34.66 36.68
CA ILE A 29 13.76 35.78 36.38
C ILE A 29 13.87 36.82 37.48
N ILE A 30 14.28 38.03 37.09
CA ILE A 30 14.44 39.17 37.99
C ILE A 30 13.39 40.20 37.59
N TYR A 31 12.47 40.52 38.50
CA TYR A 31 11.48 41.58 38.30
C TYR A 31 11.98 42.89 38.91
N ASP A 32 11.48 44.01 38.40
CA ASP A 32 11.64 45.33 39.00
C ASP A 32 13.11 45.76 39.16
N TYR A 33 13.95 45.43 38.17
CA TYR A 33 15.34 45.89 38.10
C TYR A 33 15.40 47.36 37.70
N ASP A 34 15.97 48.18 38.58
CA ASP A 34 16.11 49.64 38.42
C ASP A 34 17.54 50.09 38.07
N GLY A 35 18.48 49.14 37.90
CA GLY A 35 19.83 49.45 37.47
C GLY A 35 19.89 49.90 36.00
N HIS A 36 20.96 50.61 35.66
CA HIS A 36 21.20 51.08 34.30
C HIS A 36 21.46 49.90 33.35
N VAL A 37 20.63 49.79 32.31
CA VAL A 37 20.79 48.77 31.25
C VAL A 37 21.54 49.39 30.08
N ASN A 38 22.72 48.86 29.76
CA ASN A 38 23.47 49.23 28.55
C ASN A 38 23.56 48.03 27.58
N PRO A 39 22.62 47.89 26.63
CA PRO A 39 22.64 46.78 25.67
C PRO A 39 23.92 46.68 24.84
N ASP A 40 24.52 47.82 24.50
CA ASP A 40 25.72 47.86 23.65
C ASP A 40 26.95 47.29 24.37
N ALA A 41 27.03 47.48 25.69
CA ALA A 41 28.07 46.87 26.52
C ALA A 41 27.88 45.35 26.71
N LEU A 42 26.63 44.87 26.73
CA LEU A 42 26.32 43.45 26.91
C LEU A 42 26.57 42.62 25.65
N SER A 43 26.31 43.20 24.48
CA SER A 43 26.41 42.54 23.17
C SER A 43 27.74 41.81 22.92
N PRO A 44 28.93 42.45 23.05
CA PRO A 44 30.21 41.79 22.78
C PRO A 44 30.48 40.65 23.77
N ILE A 45 30.20 40.85 25.05
CA ILE A 45 30.42 39.85 26.11
C ILE A 45 29.59 38.59 25.84
N LEU A 46 28.31 38.78 25.49
CA LEU A 46 27.39 37.67 25.21
C LEU A 46 27.74 36.92 23.90
N ARG A 47 28.23 37.64 22.89
CA ARG A 47 28.70 37.05 21.62
C ARG A 47 29.93 36.18 21.84
N ASP A 48 30.88 36.68 22.62
CA ASP A 48 32.18 36.04 22.84
C ASP A 48 32.11 34.99 23.97
N LYS A 49 30.93 34.81 24.57
CA LYS A 49 30.63 33.85 25.65
C LYS A 49 31.48 34.06 26.91
N ALA A 50 31.92 35.30 27.15
CA ALA A 50 32.69 35.68 28.33
C ALA A 50 31.76 35.89 29.53
N TRP A 51 31.11 34.80 29.98
CA TRP A 51 30.03 34.87 30.97
C TRP A 51 30.44 35.50 32.31
N ASP A 52 31.71 35.35 32.69
CA ASP A 52 32.26 35.88 33.94
C ASP A 52 32.49 37.41 33.89
N GLU A 53 32.49 38.01 32.69
CA GLU A 53 32.61 39.45 32.48
C GLU A 53 31.26 40.17 32.47
N LEU A 54 30.13 39.42 32.52
CA LEU A 54 28.80 40.03 32.50
C LEU A 54 28.56 40.84 33.77
N PRO A 55 28.12 42.10 33.66
CA PRO A 55 27.78 42.90 34.82
C PRO A 55 26.59 42.29 35.57
N VAL A 56 26.56 42.52 36.88
CA VAL A 56 25.43 42.09 37.71
C VAL A 56 24.16 42.84 37.30
N PRO A 57 23.01 42.17 37.11
CA PRO A 57 22.73 40.76 37.38
C PRO A 57 22.58 39.90 36.11
N PHE A 58 23.21 40.29 34.99
CA PHE A 58 23.03 39.65 33.68
C PHE A 58 23.71 38.28 33.57
N GLY A 59 24.77 38.05 34.36
CA GLY A 59 25.40 36.75 34.54
C GLY A 59 24.75 35.89 35.64
N LEU A 60 25.43 34.82 36.03
CA LEU A 60 25.09 34.01 37.20
C LEU A 60 25.84 34.54 38.43
N LYS A 61 25.23 34.41 39.62
CA LYS A 61 25.82 34.79 40.90
C LYS A 61 27.01 33.91 41.28
N LYS A 62 26.97 32.63 40.88
CA LYS A 62 28.05 31.67 41.07
C LYS A 62 28.28 30.90 39.77
N PRO A 63 29.53 30.53 39.45
CA PRO A 63 29.82 29.67 38.32
C PRO A 63 29.23 28.27 38.55
N LEU A 64 28.68 27.66 37.50
CA LEU A 64 28.06 26.33 37.57
C LEU A 64 29.08 25.18 37.48
N GLY A 65 30.31 25.47 37.05
CA GLY A 65 31.34 24.45 36.78
C GLY A 65 31.04 23.52 35.59
N VAL A 66 30.02 23.85 34.77
CA VAL A 66 29.63 23.10 33.57
C VAL A 66 29.47 24.03 32.37
N GLU A 67 29.61 23.49 31.17
CA GLU A 67 29.41 24.24 29.93
C GLU A 67 27.92 24.53 29.69
N TYR A 68 27.57 25.80 29.50
CA TYR A 68 26.21 26.23 29.23
C TYR A 68 26.11 27.32 28.17
N LEU A 69 24.92 27.46 27.61
CA LEU A 69 24.51 28.57 26.77
C LEU A 69 23.55 29.47 27.55
N LEU A 70 23.70 30.78 27.36
CA LEU A 70 22.86 31.80 28.00
C LEU A 70 22.09 32.58 26.92
N GLN A 71 20.80 32.77 27.15
CA GLN A 71 19.97 33.74 26.43
C GLN A 71 19.42 34.74 27.45
N VAL A 72 19.44 36.04 27.12
CA VAL A 72 19.02 37.12 28.01
C VAL A 72 17.95 37.95 27.33
N PHE A 73 16.84 38.21 28.04
CA PHE A 73 15.73 39.04 27.57
C PHE A 73 15.50 40.15 28.60
N ILE A 74 15.47 41.40 28.15
CA ILE A 74 15.31 42.58 28.99
C ILE A 74 14.04 43.31 28.54
N LEU A 75 13.03 43.28 29.40
CA LEU A 75 11.68 43.72 29.10
C LEU A 75 11.35 44.99 29.92
N PRO A 76 10.90 46.09 29.30
CA PRO A 76 10.45 47.26 30.05
C PRO A 76 9.16 46.94 30.81
N GLN A 77 9.05 47.42 32.05
CA GLN A 77 7.83 47.32 32.87
C GLN A 77 7.14 48.67 32.98
N VAL A 78 5.84 48.65 33.31
CA VAL A 78 4.98 49.86 33.42
C VAL A 78 5.49 50.85 34.48
N ASN A 79 6.16 50.35 35.52
CA ASN A 79 6.76 51.15 36.59
C ASN A 79 8.09 51.84 36.19
N GLY A 80 8.49 51.78 34.92
CA GLY A 80 9.75 52.34 34.43
C GLY A 80 10.99 51.48 34.75
N LYS A 81 10.81 50.33 35.42
CA LYS A 81 11.86 49.36 35.69
C LYS A 81 11.93 48.29 34.59
N HIS A 82 12.82 47.31 34.75
CA HIS A 82 13.01 46.21 33.80
C HIS A 82 12.79 44.84 34.44
N CYS A 83 12.22 43.92 33.67
CA CYS A 83 12.24 42.49 33.96
C CYS A 83 13.35 41.83 33.12
N ILE A 84 14.26 41.11 33.80
CA ILE A 84 15.34 40.36 33.16
C ILE A 84 14.99 38.88 33.22
N VAL A 85 14.87 38.24 32.07
CA VAL A 85 14.67 36.79 31.93
C VAL A 85 15.95 36.19 31.38
N LYS A 86 16.56 35.26 32.11
CA LYS A 86 17.72 34.49 31.67
C LYS A 86 17.29 33.05 31.43
N HIS A 87 17.52 32.53 30.23
CA HIS A 87 17.34 31.12 29.90
C HIS A 87 18.71 30.45 29.77
N ILE A 88 18.96 29.46 30.63
CA ILE A 88 20.23 28.74 30.68
C ILE A 88 20.02 27.32 30.16
N TYR A 89 20.88 26.90 29.23
CA TYR A 89 20.92 25.54 28.69
C TYR A 89 22.29 24.90 28.89
N VAL A 90 22.37 23.89 29.76
CA VAL A 90 23.58 23.07 29.98
C VAL A 90 23.75 22.10 28.80
N THR A 91 24.89 22.19 28.11
CA THR A 91 25.08 21.53 26.80
C THR A 91 25.37 20.03 26.95
N LYS A 92 26.32 19.68 27.82
CA LYS A 92 26.80 18.29 28.00
C LYS A 92 26.11 17.61 29.17
N ASP A 93 26.23 18.19 30.36
CA ASP A 93 25.82 17.56 31.61
C ASP A 93 24.39 17.90 32.05
N LYS A 94 24.02 17.46 33.24
CA LYS A 94 22.83 17.91 33.96
C LYS A 94 23.27 18.44 35.33
N ILE A 95 22.62 19.49 35.80
CA ILE A 95 22.98 20.15 37.07
C ILE A 95 21.88 19.96 38.13
N LYS A 96 22.28 19.79 39.39
CA LYS A 96 21.36 19.66 40.53
C LYS A 96 20.62 20.97 40.80
N ALA A 97 19.35 20.88 41.15
CA ALA A 97 18.50 22.04 41.46
C ALA A 97 19.07 22.91 42.59
N SER A 98 19.70 22.31 43.60
CA SER A 98 20.32 23.04 44.71
C SER A 98 21.42 24.01 44.25
N LEU A 99 22.26 23.58 43.29
CA LEU A 99 23.32 24.43 42.74
C LEU A 99 22.76 25.57 41.88
N ILE A 100 21.65 25.32 41.15
CA ILE A 100 20.97 26.38 40.40
C ILE A 100 20.47 27.45 41.36
N PHE A 101 19.80 27.04 42.45
CA PHE A 101 19.21 27.97 43.40
C PHE A 101 20.25 28.92 44.02
N GLU A 102 21.48 28.46 44.24
CA GLU A 102 22.58 29.30 44.74
C GLU A 102 23.22 30.19 43.67
N ALA A 103 23.09 29.84 42.40
CA ALA A 103 23.74 30.49 41.27
C ALA A 103 22.90 31.59 40.61
N VAL A 104 21.59 31.65 40.89
CA VAL A 104 20.70 32.66 40.31
C VAL A 104 20.61 33.94 41.16
N TYR A 105 20.20 35.05 40.54
CA TYR A 105 19.94 36.32 41.23
C TYR A 105 18.46 36.51 41.58
N GLY A 106 17.56 36.08 40.71
CA GLY A 106 16.11 36.19 40.87
C GLY A 106 15.44 34.84 41.18
N THR A 107 14.22 34.67 40.68
CA THR A 107 13.44 33.46 40.86
C THR A 107 13.92 32.37 39.91
N ALA A 108 14.38 31.25 40.48
CA ALA A 108 14.72 30.05 39.71
C ALA A 108 13.46 29.31 39.27
N SER A 109 13.34 29.02 37.98
CA SER A 109 12.20 28.25 37.44
C SER A 109 12.65 27.15 36.48
N GLU A 110 11.86 26.08 36.39
CA GLU A 110 12.06 24.98 35.43
C GLU A 110 10.94 24.91 34.40
N VAL A 111 11.24 24.29 33.26
CA VAL A 111 10.29 24.11 32.14
C VAL A 111 9.34 22.95 32.40
N ILE A 112 8.05 23.17 32.17
CA ILE A 112 7.02 22.13 32.21
C ILE A 112 7.04 21.36 30.87
N TRP A 113 7.79 20.25 30.81
CA TRP A 113 8.04 19.52 29.56
C TRP A 113 6.83 18.78 28.96
N GLY A 114 5.85 18.38 29.78
CA GLY A 114 4.71 17.54 29.36
C GLY A 114 5.15 16.20 28.72
N ASN A 115 4.27 15.61 27.90
CA ASN A 115 4.51 14.29 27.29
C ASN A 115 5.44 14.33 26.05
N ASN A 116 5.69 15.51 25.47
CA ASN A 116 6.47 15.64 24.23
C ASN A 116 7.50 16.77 24.31
N ALA A 117 8.65 16.47 24.91
CA ALA A 117 9.73 17.44 25.13
C ALA A 117 10.22 18.13 23.86
N LYS A 118 10.16 17.46 22.69
CA LYS A 118 10.59 18.04 21.41
C LYS A 118 9.67 19.17 20.97
N ASN A 119 8.36 18.96 21.06
CA ASN A 119 7.38 19.99 20.72
C ASN A 119 7.38 21.11 21.76
N THR A 120 7.51 20.78 23.05
CA THR A 120 7.61 21.77 24.12
C THR A 120 8.85 22.66 23.95
N LYS A 121 10.00 22.10 23.55
CA LYS A 121 11.20 22.91 23.26
C LYS A 121 10.97 23.91 22.14
N LYS A 122 10.29 23.50 21.06
CA LYS A 122 9.95 24.39 19.94
C LYS A 122 8.96 25.48 20.36
N ALA A 123 7.93 25.12 21.12
CA ALA A 123 6.94 26.06 21.64
C ALA A 123 7.59 27.08 22.60
N LEU A 124 8.43 26.61 23.53
CA LEU A 124 9.18 27.48 24.44
C LEU A 124 10.04 28.48 23.67
N GLN A 125 10.79 28.01 22.67
CA GLN A 125 11.63 28.89 21.86
C GLN A 125 10.79 29.95 21.12
N PHE A 126 9.67 29.54 20.51
CA PHE A 126 8.72 30.47 19.89
C PHE A 126 8.20 31.51 20.89
N MET A 127 7.86 31.10 22.11
CA MET A 127 7.39 32.02 23.15
C MET A 127 8.46 33.02 23.59
N LEU A 128 9.72 32.58 23.74
CA LEU A 128 10.85 33.45 24.07
C LEU A 128 11.10 34.50 22.98
N GLU A 129 10.97 34.13 21.71
CA GLU A 129 11.11 35.07 20.59
C GLU A 129 10.02 36.14 20.62
N ASN A 130 8.84 35.81 21.15
CA ASN A 130 7.68 36.69 21.25
C ASN A 130 7.57 37.46 22.58
N LEU A 131 8.59 37.45 23.45
CA LEU A 131 8.62 38.27 24.66
C LEU A 131 8.76 39.79 24.36
N GLY A 132 9.30 40.15 23.19
CA GLY A 132 9.66 41.53 22.84
C GLY A 132 10.88 42.04 23.61
N GLY A 133 10.95 43.37 23.82
CA GLY A 133 12.07 44.01 24.52
C GLY A 133 13.43 43.85 23.83
N THR A 134 14.51 43.99 24.59
CA THR A 134 15.89 43.78 24.12
C THR A 134 16.28 42.33 24.34
N GLN A 135 16.69 41.62 23.29
CA GLN A 135 16.94 40.18 23.35
C GLN A 135 18.34 39.83 22.85
N PHE A 136 19.06 39.05 23.64
CA PHE A 136 20.33 38.43 23.29
C PHE A 136 20.12 36.92 23.19
N ARG A 137 20.08 36.42 21.97
CA ARG A 137 19.74 35.02 21.67
C ARG A 137 20.90 34.35 20.98
N LEU A 138 21.33 33.23 21.53
CA LEU A 138 22.31 32.37 20.89
C LEU A 138 21.59 31.30 20.07
N PHE A 139 21.71 31.38 18.75
CA PHE A 139 21.24 30.35 17.81
C PHE A 139 22.40 29.74 17.06
N SER A 140 22.32 28.42 16.86
CA SER A 140 23.11 27.71 15.86
C SER A 140 22.17 27.43 14.69
N LEU A 141 22.42 28.02 13.52
CA LEU A 141 21.80 27.58 12.28
C LEU A 141 22.45 26.25 11.90
N THR A 142 21.88 25.14 12.35
CA THR A 142 22.25 23.85 11.79
C THR A 142 21.53 23.75 10.44
N PRO A 143 22.22 23.58 9.30
CA PRO A 143 21.53 23.22 8.07
C PRO A 143 20.67 21.97 8.34
N ASP A 144 19.52 21.87 7.70
CA ASP A 144 18.68 20.67 7.69
C ASP A 144 19.42 19.51 6.98
N CYS A 145 20.57 19.10 7.50
CA CYS A 145 21.03 17.74 7.36
C CYS A 145 19.98 16.90 8.06
N LYS A 146 19.06 16.33 7.28
CA LYS A 146 18.28 15.14 7.63
C LYS A 146 19.16 14.33 8.57
N LYS A 147 18.80 14.26 9.85
CA LYS A 147 19.61 13.58 10.86
C LYS A 147 19.91 12.17 10.34
N SER A 148 21.09 11.97 9.77
CA SER A 148 21.60 10.63 9.58
C SER A 148 21.75 10.11 10.99
N THR A 149 20.91 9.14 11.33
CA THR A 149 20.98 8.46 12.59
C THR A 149 22.43 8.03 12.77
N LYS A 150 23.12 8.58 13.78
CA LYS A 150 24.44 8.15 14.24
C LYS A 150 24.35 6.73 14.82
N SER A 151 24.05 5.79 13.96
CA SER A 151 24.40 4.38 14.10
C SER A 151 25.24 4.12 12.88
N ALA A 152 26.47 3.68 13.05
CA ALA A 152 27.31 3.19 11.96
C ALA A 152 26.45 2.30 11.05
N VAL A 153 25.99 2.86 9.93
CA VAL A 153 25.53 2.05 8.82
C VAL A 153 26.84 1.59 8.24
N MET A 154 27.28 0.38 8.59
CA MET A 154 28.06 -0.37 7.62
C MET A 154 27.21 -0.32 6.34
N GLU A 155 27.70 0.39 5.33
CA GLU A 155 27.15 0.31 3.99
C GLU A 155 27.31 -1.15 3.57
N LYS A 156 26.26 -1.94 3.82
CA LYS A 156 26.17 -3.32 3.36
C LYS A 156 26.17 -3.29 1.85
N SER A 157 26.90 -4.21 1.24
CA SER A 157 26.89 -4.31 -0.22
C SER A 157 25.49 -4.70 -0.71
N GLU A 158 25.17 -4.40 -1.97
CA GLU A 158 23.91 -4.80 -2.60
C GLU A 158 23.70 -6.32 -2.51
N GLU A 159 24.77 -7.10 -2.65
CA GLU A 159 24.76 -8.55 -2.53
C GLU A 159 24.43 -9.03 -1.10
N GLU A 160 24.96 -8.37 -0.07
CA GLU A 160 24.63 -8.67 1.33
C GLU A 160 23.17 -8.31 1.66
N LEU A 161 22.67 -7.21 1.09
CA LEU A 161 21.27 -6.84 1.22
C LEU A 161 20.36 -7.86 0.55
N GLU A 162 20.66 -8.28 -0.69
CA GLU A 162 19.87 -9.28 -1.41
C GLU A 162 19.87 -10.62 -0.67
N LYS A 163 21.03 -11.11 -0.21
CA LYS A 163 21.12 -12.33 0.62
C LYS A 163 20.33 -12.21 1.92
N GLY A 164 20.37 -11.04 2.56
CA GLY A 164 19.61 -10.77 3.79
C GLY A 164 18.11 -10.77 3.58
N PHE A 165 17.62 -10.12 2.52
CA PHE A 165 16.19 -10.11 2.18
C PHE A 165 15.72 -11.47 1.64
N GLU A 166 16.54 -12.20 0.89
CA GLU A 166 16.26 -13.58 0.50
C GLU A 166 16.10 -14.49 1.72
N PHE A 167 17.01 -14.41 2.67
CA PHE A 167 16.90 -15.15 3.93
C PHE A 167 15.60 -14.84 4.67
N ILE A 168 15.18 -13.56 4.72
CA ILE A 168 13.89 -13.18 5.32
C ILE A 168 12.72 -13.76 4.52
N ARG A 169 12.76 -13.75 3.18
CA ARG A 169 11.70 -14.31 2.32
C ARG A 169 11.51 -15.82 2.57
N GLU A 170 12.60 -16.55 2.69
CA GLU A 170 12.61 -18.01 2.85
C GLU A 170 12.33 -18.46 4.29
N HIS A 171 12.94 -17.81 5.29
CA HIS A 171 12.97 -18.29 6.67
C HIS A 171 12.21 -17.39 7.66
N GLY A 172 11.70 -16.24 7.21
CA GLY A 172 11.05 -15.24 8.06
C GLY A 172 9.76 -15.75 8.71
N GLU A 173 9.65 -15.59 10.02
CA GLU A 173 8.43 -15.91 10.77
C GLU A 173 7.28 -14.95 10.41
N ARG A 174 6.17 -15.52 9.91
CA ARG A 174 4.99 -14.77 9.45
C ARG A 174 3.95 -14.62 10.55
N ASP A 175 3.96 -15.49 11.56
CA ASP A 175 3.01 -15.48 12.67
C ASP A 175 3.44 -14.49 13.75
N ARG A 176 2.61 -13.47 13.99
CA ARG A 176 2.79 -12.51 15.08
C ARG A 176 2.31 -13.05 16.44
N GLY A 177 1.54 -14.14 16.44
CA GLY A 177 1.00 -14.78 17.62
C GLY A 177 2.10 -15.29 18.55
N ASN A 178 1.82 -15.25 19.86
CA ASN A 178 2.71 -15.76 20.91
C ASN A 178 4.15 -15.23 20.82
N LEU A 179 4.32 -14.00 20.34
CA LEU A 179 5.63 -13.33 20.18
C LEU A 179 6.61 -14.09 19.27
N LYS A 180 6.14 -15.05 18.46
CA LYS A 180 7.00 -15.89 17.61
C LYS A 180 7.88 -15.06 16.70
N GLN A 181 7.30 -14.04 16.06
CA GLN A 181 8.04 -13.13 15.19
C GLN A 181 9.12 -12.35 15.94
N LEU A 182 8.84 -11.86 17.15
CA LEU A 182 9.84 -11.15 17.98
C LEU A 182 10.98 -12.08 18.41
N VAL A 183 10.65 -13.31 18.82
CA VAL A 183 11.65 -14.33 19.18
C VAL A 183 12.52 -14.67 17.96
N TRP A 184 11.91 -14.83 16.79
CA TRP A 184 12.63 -15.09 15.54
C TRP A 184 13.57 -13.93 15.20
N ILE A 185 13.10 -12.67 15.25
CA ILE A 185 13.94 -11.49 14.99
C ILE A 185 15.18 -11.51 15.88
N GLN A 186 15.00 -11.65 17.20
CA GLN A 186 16.13 -11.64 18.15
C GLN A 186 17.12 -12.78 17.89
N LYS A 187 16.64 -13.98 17.58
CA LYS A 187 17.50 -15.12 17.24
C LYS A 187 18.27 -14.89 15.93
N SER A 188 17.60 -14.36 14.91
CA SER A 188 18.18 -14.20 13.59
C SER A 188 19.21 -13.06 13.54
N ILE A 189 18.96 -11.94 14.22
CA ILE A 189 19.90 -10.81 14.25
C ILE A 189 21.12 -11.07 15.13
N ALA A 190 20.99 -11.88 16.18
CA ALA A 190 22.09 -12.24 17.07
C ALA A 190 22.87 -13.48 16.57
N GLY A 191 22.19 -14.36 15.83
CA GLY A 191 22.75 -15.59 15.28
C GLY A 191 23.68 -15.36 14.08
N ASN A 192 24.24 -16.46 13.56
CA ASN A 192 25.09 -16.44 12.38
C ASN A 192 24.26 -16.52 11.09
N THR A 193 23.41 -15.51 10.88
CA THR A 193 22.55 -15.41 9.69
C THR A 193 23.01 -14.27 8.78
N PRO A 194 22.57 -14.23 7.50
CA PRO A 194 22.83 -13.10 6.61
C PRO A 194 22.32 -11.75 7.14
N ILE A 195 21.38 -11.77 8.10
CA ILE A 195 20.82 -10.56 8.72
C ILE A 195 21.43 -10.24 10.10
N LYS A 196 22.57 -10.85 10.45
CA LYS A 196 23.27 -10.57 11.71
C LYS A 196 23.55 -9.07 11.85
N GLY A 197 23.20 -8.50 13.01
CA GLY A 197 23.38 -7.07 13.31
C GLY A 197 22.50 -6.12 12.49
N TRP A 198 21.50 -6.62 11.75
CA TRP A 198 20.48 -5.76 11.16
C TRP A 198 19.63 -5.11 12.25
N ARG A 199 19.10 -3.90 11.98
CA ARG A 199 18.24 -3.21 12.93
C ARG A 199 16.90 -3.95 13.06
N ASP A 200 16.45 -4.17 14.28
CA ASP A 200 15.17 -4.83 14.60
C ASP A 200 14.02 -4.21 13.81
N GLY A 201 13.95 -2.88 13.76
CA GLY A 201 12.91 -2.16 13.04
C GLY A 201 12.94 -2.34 11.51
N LEU A 202 14.09 -2.69 10.92
CA LEU A 202 14.18 -3.03 9.49
C LEU A 202 13.65 -4.45 9.26
N VAL A 203 14.12 -5.40 10.08
CA VAL A 203 13.70 -6.81 9.97
C VAL A 203 12.20 -6.94 10.24
N GLN A 204 11.68 -6.25 11.26
CA GLN A 204 10.25 -6.20 11.57
C GLN A 204 9.45 -5.68 10.37
N LYS A 205 9.87 -4.59 9.73
CA LYS A 205 9.18 -4.06 8.53
C LYS A 205 9.22 -5.03 7.35
N ALA A 206 10.33 -5.75 7.16
CA ALA A 206 10.45 -6.75 6.11
C ALA A 206 9.50 -7.94 6.37
N LEU A 207 9.44 -8.43 7.61
CA LEU A 207 8.52 -9.50 8.01
C LEU A 207 7.05 -9.05 7.96
N ASP A 208 6.76 -7.81 8.33
CA ASP A 208 5.43 -7.22 8.19
C ASP A 208 5.00 -7.18 6.73
N SER A 209 5.92 -6.78 5.84
CA SER A 209 5.69 -6.78 4.40
C SER A 209 5.43 -8.20 3.90
N LEU A 210 6.22 -9.18 4.33
CA LEU A 210 6.08 -10.58 3.96
C LEU A 210 4.76 -11.20 4.46
N ALA A 211 4.34 -10.85 5.68
CA ALA A 211 3.07 -11.28 6.24
C ALA A 211 1.87 -10.71 5.46
N THR A 212 1.99 -9.48 4.94
CA THR A 212 0.97 -8.87 4.08
C THR A 212 1.03 -9.36 2.64
N ASP A 213 2.18 -9.77 2.13
CA ASP A 213 2.35 -10.22 0.73
C ASP A 213 1.53 -11.49 0.43
N ALA A 214 1.30 -12.33 1.44
CA ALA A 214 0.43 -13.52 1.34
C ALA A 214 -1.06 -13.19 1.09
N THR A 215 -1.47 -11.93 1.25
CA THR A 215 -2.85 -11.48 1.00
C THR A 215 -3.06 -10.90 -0.39
N MET A 216 -2.03 -10.89 -1.24
CA MET A 216 -2.05 -10.23 -2.54
C MET A 216 -2.07 -11.24 -3.69
N SER A 217 -2.70 -10.86 -4.81
CA SER A 217 -2.70 -11.66 -6.03
C SER A 217 -1.29 -11.80 -6.61
N LYS A 218 -0.78 -13.03 -6.63
CA LYS A 218 0.54 -13.33 -7.20
C LYS A 218 0.54 -13.10 -8.72
N LEU A 219 1.65 -12.57 -9.24
CA LEU A 219 1.88 -12.52 -10.67
C LEU A 219 2.13 -13.92 -11.21
N ILE A 220 1.30 -14.34 -12.16
CA ILE A 220 1.44 -15.59 -12.89
C ILE A 220 2.07 -15.27 -14.23
N THR A 221 3.19 -15.91 -14.55
CA THR A 221 4.00 -15.67 -15.77
C THR A 221 4.05 -16.87 -16.71
N ARG A 222 3.41 -17.97 -16.32
CA ARG A 222 3.35 -19.21 -17.11
C ARG A 222 1.98 -19.84 -17.01
N TYR A 223 1.41 -20.14 -18.16
CA TYR A 223 0.20 -20.93 -18.34
C TYR A 223 0.34 -21.62 -19.70
N ASP A 224 0.21 -22.94 -19.71
CA ASP A 224 0.68 -23.76 -20.83
C ASP A 224 -0.37 -23.93 -21.95
N LEU A 225 -1.63 -23.53 -21.71
CA LEU A 225 -2.67 -23.55 -22.73
C LEU A 225 -2.59 -22.32 -23.64
N ILE A 226 -2.96 -22.50 -24.90
CA ILE A 226 -3.06 -21.49 -25.94
C ILE A 226 -4.46 -21.47 -26.57
N ILE A 227 -4.76 -20.43 -27.36
CA ILE A 227 -6.08 -20.28 -27.97
C ILE A 227 -6.42 -21.44 -28.92
N GLY A 228 -5.41 -22.02 -29.57
CA GLY A 228 -5.54 -23.18 -30.45
C GLY A 228 -5.94 -24.47 -29.73
N ASP A 229 -5.85 -24.53 -28.40
CA ASP A 229 -6.27 -25.70 -27.63
C ASP A 229 -7.79 -25.79 -27.44
N PHE A 230 -8.53 -24.71 -27.72
CA PHE A 230 -9.99 -24.63 -27.60
C PHE A 230 -10.69 -25.06 -28.90
N GLU A 231 -11.97 -25.46 -28.81
CA GLU A 231 -12.77 -25.81 -30.00
C GLU A 231 -12.87 -24.65 -31.01
N GLU A 232 -12.99 -24.98 -32.30
CA GLU A 232 -13.06 -24.02 -33.41
C GLU A 232 -14.14 -22.95 -33.19
N GLY A 233 -15.32 -23.34 -32.70
CA GLY A 233 -16.40 -22.38 -32.39
C GLY A 233 -16.03 -21.34 -31.32
N ILE A 234 -15.17 -21.70 -30.35
CA ILE A 234 -14.63 -20.75 -29.37
C ILE A 234 -13.54 -19.90 -30.02
N GLN A 235 -12.69 -20.46 -30.88
CA GLN A 235 -11.68 -19.68 -31.61
C GLN A 235 -12.34 -18.62 -32.49
N ASP A 236 -13.39 -18.98 -33.23
CA ASP A 236 -14.18 -18.08 -34.07
C ASP A 236 -14.89 -17.00 -33.26
N LEU A 237 -15.48 -17.37 -32.13
CA LEU A 237 -16.02 -16.39 -31.18
C LEU A 237 -14.93 -15.42 -30.76
N MET A 238 -13.73 -15.91 -30.47
CA MET A 238 -12.65 -15.07 -29.97
C MET A 238 -12.13 -14.08 -31.00
N GLN A 239 -12.05 -14.47 -32.27
CA GLN A 239 -11.76 -13.53 -33.36
C GLN A 239 -12.75 -12.36 -33.38
N LYS A 240 -14.03 -12.59 -33.04
CA LYS A 240 -15.06 -11.54 -32.97
C LYS A 240 -14.93 -10.67 -31.71
N LEU A 241 -14.56 -11.24 -30.56
CA LEU A 241 -14.50 -10.50 -29.29
C LEU A 241 -13.22 -9.68 -29.13
N VAL A 242 -12.06 -10.20 -29.56
CA VAL A 242 -10.73 -9.60 -29.32
C VAL A 242 -10.64 -8.10 -29.70
N PRO A 243 -11.21 -7.62 -30.82
CA PRO A 243 -11.19 -6.20 -31.15
C PRO A 243 -11.77 -5.28 -30.06
N TYR A 244 -12.77 -5.75 -29.32
CA TYR A 244 -13.48 -4.99 -28.28
C TYR A 244 -12.73 -4.98 -26.94
N LEU A 245 -11.95 -6.02 -26.66
CA LEU A 245 -11.29 -6.22 -25.36
C LEU A 245 -10.14 -5.24 -25.09
N ARG A 246 -9.81 -4.38 -26.06
CA ARG A 246 -8.85 -3.27 -25.87
C ARG A 246 -9.42 -2.13 -25.04
N GLU A 247 -10.73 -1.91 -25.12
CA GLU A 247 -11.44 -0.79 -24.47
C GLU A 247 -12.50 -1.28 -23.47
N HIS A 248 -12.74 -2.58 -23.41
CA HIS A 248 -13.82 -3.18 -22.65
C HIS A 248 -13.35 -4.37 -21.82
N ALA A 249 -13.93 -4.54 -20.64
CA ALA A 249 -13.70 -5.72 -19.82
C ALA A 249 -14.38 -6.96 -20.43
N LEU A 250 -13.94 -8.14 -20.03
CA LEU A 250 -14.54 -9.42 -20.42
C LEU A 250 -15.20 -10.07 -19.19
N TRP A 251 -16.47 -10.45 -19.31
CA TRP A 251 -17.18 -11.20 -18.28
C TRP A 251 -17.50 -12.59 -18.85
N ILE A 252 -16.93 -13.65 -18.25
CA ILE A 252 -17.16 -15.05 -18.60
C ILE A 252 -17.95 -15.70 -17.46
N LEU A 253 -19.27 -15.80 -17.64
CA LEU A 253 -20.19 -16.42 -16.69
C LEU A 253 -20.52 -17.84 -17.15
N GLY A 254 -21.07 -18.69 -16.30
CA GLY A 254 -21.62 -19.98 -16.73
C GLY A 254 -21.27 -21.17 -15.86
N ALA A 255 -21.62 -22.38 -16.32
CA ALA A 255 -21.48 -23.60 -15.53
C ALA A 255 -20.03 -23.96 -15.19
N ALA A 256 -19.81 -24.53 -14.01
CA ALA A 256 -18.51 -25.06 -13.60
C ALA A 256 -18.04 -26.18 -14.56
N GLY A 257 -16.72 -26.32 -14.74
CA GLY A 257 -16.13 -27.38 -15.58
C GLY A 257 -16.27 -27.20 -17.09
N LYS A 258 -16.76 -26.05 -17.58
CA LYS A 258 -16.91 -25.74 -19.02
C LYS A 258 -15.79 -24.85 -19.59
N GLY A 259 -14.57 -24.95 -19.05
CA GLY A 259 -13.40 -24.26 -19.61
C GLY A 259 -13.33 -22.73 -19.46
N LYS A 260 -14.22 -22.10 -18.68
CA LYS A 260 -14.24 -20.63 -18.46
C LYS A 260 -12.90 -20.09 -17.94
N THR A 261 -12.41 -20.67 -16.84
CA THR A 261 -11.16 -20.28 -16.19
C THR A 261 -9.95 -20.44 -17.11
N PRO A 262 -9.74 -21.60 -17.76
CA PRO A 262 -8.72 -21.73 -18.80
C PRO A 262 -8.82 -20.66 -19.89
N LEU A 263 -10.02 -20.41 -20.42
CA LEU A 263 -10.23 -19.44 -21.50
C LEU A 263 -9.81 -18.03 -21.08
N GLY A 264 -10.28 -17.56 -19.92
CA GLY A 264 -9.93 -16.24 -19.39
C GLY A 264 -8.43 -16.08 -19.15
N ARG A 265 -7.75 -17.14 -18.67
CA ARG A 265 -6.29 -17.14 -18.46
C ARG A 265 -5.51 -17.07 -19.77
N VAL A 266 -5.91 -17.83 -20.78
CA VAL A 266 -5.28 -17.80 -22.12
C VAL A 266 -5.43 -16.41 -22.76
N ILE A 267 -6.62 -15.81 -22.71
CA ILE A 267 -6.86 -14.45 -23.23
C ILE A 267 -5.99 -13.45 -22.48
N ALA A 268 -5.88 -13.57 -21.16
CA ALA A 268 -5.06 -12.70 -20.34
C ALA A 268 -3.57 -12.77 -20.70
N MET A 269 -3.04 -13.97 -20.94
CA MET A 269 -1.67 -14.17 -21.41
C MET A 269 -1.47 -13.60 -22.81
N MET A 270 -2.42 -13.80 -23.72
CA MET A 270 -2.39 -13.26 -25.08
C MET A 270 -2.36 -11.73 -25.09
N PHE A 271 -3.22 -11.07 -24.33
CA PHE A 271 -3.25 -9.61 -24.23
C PHE A 271 -2.00 -9.04 -23.57
N SER A 272 -1.46 -9.71 -22.55
CA SER A 272 -0.18 -9.36 -21.96
C SER A 272 0.94 -9.32 -23.01
N ARG A 273 1.03 -10.34 -23.87
CA ARG A 273 2.01 -10.40 -24.98
C ARG A 273 1.76 -9.32 -26.03
N TYR A 274 0.50 -9.10 -26.42
CA TYR A 274 0.12 -8.06 -27.36
C TYR A 274 0.60 -6.66 -26.92
N HIS A 275 0.56 -6.36 -25.62
CA HIS A 275 1.06 -5.10 -25.07
C HIS A 275 2.58 -5.09 -24.78
N GLY A 276 3.34 -6.07 -25.28
CA GLY A 276 4.79 -6.18 -25.10
C GLY A 276 5.20 -6.67 -23.71
N GLY A 277 4.35 -7.45 -23.05
CA GLY A 277 4.66 -8.22 -21.84
C GLY A 277 5.11 -9.64 -22.15
N THR A 278 5.45 -10.41 -21.11
CA THR A 278 5.93 -11.80 -21.24
C THR A 278 4.81 -12.85 -21.33
N GLY A 279 3.54 -12.41 -21.30
CA GLY A 279 2.41 -13.30 -21.05
C GLY A 279 2.26 -13.49 -19.54
N SER A 280 1.60 -12.54 -18.89
CA SER A 280 1.40 -12.57 -17.44
C SER A 280 0.07 -11.96 -17.03
N TYR A 281 -0.45 -12.42 -15.90
CA TYR A 281 -1.67 -11.91 -15.30
C TYR A 281 -1.64 -12.05 -13.78
N ARG A 282 -2.56 -11.36 -13.10
CA ARG A 282 -2.86 -11.58 -11.70
C ARG A 282 -4.28 -12.09 -11.55
N SER A 283 -4.47 -13.06 -10.67
CA SER A 283 -5.77 -13.66 -10.37
C SER A 283 -6.13 -13.46 -8.91
N GLY A 284 -7.39 -13.18 -8.60
CA GLY A 284 -7.89 -13.10 -7.22
C GLY A 284 -9.39 -13.29 -7.15
N SER A 285 -9.88 -13.84 -6.04
CA SER A 285 -11.31 -14.02 -5.76
C SER A 285 -11.98 -12.84 -5.07
N ASP A 286 -11.19 -11.83 -4.70
CA ASP A 286 -11.65 -10.55 -4.16
C ASP A 286 -10.90 -9.42 -4.87
N PHE A 287 -11.58 -8.33 -5.18
CA PHE A 287 -10.93 -7.14 -5.76
C PHE A 287 -9.82 -6.57 -4.87
N ASP A 288 -9.87 -6.86 -3.57
CA ASP A 288 -8.89 -6.43 -2.57
C ASP A 288 -7.52 -7.08 -2.78
N TYR A 289 -7.47 -8.27 -3.36
CA TYR A 289 -6.21 -8.96 -3.68
C TYR A 289 -5.42 -8.27 -4.80
N PHE A 290 -6.04 -7.35 -5.54
CA PHE A 290 -5.38 -6.58 -6.60
C PHE A 290 -4.66 -5.32 -6.11
N ARG A 291 -4.60 -5.08 -4.80
CA ARG A 291 -3.89 -3.93 -4.22
C ARG A 291 -2.37 -4.10 -4.32
N GLY A 292 -1.62 -3.21 -3.67
CA GLY A 292 -0.21 -3.43 -3.28
C GLY A 292 0.83 -3.26 -4.39
N CYS A 293 0.49 -3.56 -5.64
CA CYS A 293 1.36 -3.33 -6.79
C CYS A 293 0.58 -2.67 -7.94
N PRO A 294 1.03 -1.53 -8.49
CA PRO A 294 0.37 -0.89 -9.62
C PRO A 294 0.25 -1.85 -10.80
N PHE A 295 -0.89 -1.83 -11.48
CA PHE A 295 -0.99 -2.53 -12.74
C PHE A 295 -0.30 -1.78 -13.88
N THR A 296 0.02 -2.53 -14.92
CA THR A 296 0.46 -2.01 -16.21
C THR A 296 -0.39 -2.63 -17.31
N LYS A 297 -0.40 -2.03 -18.50
CA LYS A 297 -1.10 -2.61 -19.67
C LYS A 297 -0.58 -4.02 -20.03
N LYS A 298 0.63 -4.35 -19.58
CA LYS A 298 1.31 -5.63 -19.81
C LYS A 298 0.86 -6.75 -18.86
N VAL A 299 0.10 -6.44 -17.81
CA VAL A 299 -0.34 -7.43 -16.81
C VAL A 299 -1.85 -7.37 -16.69
N SER A 300 -2.53 -8.39 -17.20
CA SER A 300 -3.99 -8.51 -17.14
C SER A 300 -4.46 -8.80 -15.71
N ALA A 301 -5.69 -8.38 -15.37
CA ALA A 301 -6.31 -8.68 -14.07
C ALA A 301 -7.49 -9.64 -14.27
N ILE A 302 -7.54 -10.72 -13.48
CA ILE A 302 -8.58 -11.75 -13.55
C ILE A 302 -9.24 -11.90 -12.18
N TYR A 303 -10.51 -11.50 -12.08
CA TYR A 303 -11.36 -11.90 -10.96
C TYR A 303 -11.84 -13.34 -11.23
N ASP A 304 -11.44 -14.30 -10.41
CA ASP A 304 -11.66 -15.75 -10.59
C ASP A 304 -11.95 -16.39 -9.23
N ASP A 305 -12.78 -17.42 -9.18
CA ASP A 305 -13.17 -18.13 -7.95
C ASP A 305 -13.86 -17.28 -6.85
N GLY A 306 -14.32 -16.07 -7.18
CA GLY A 306 -15.10 -15.21 -6.28
C GLY A 306 -16.62 -15.41 -6.41
N ASP A 307 -17.38 -14.58 -5.69
CA ASP A 307 -18.82 -14.37 -5.91
C ASP A 307 -19.01 -12.93 -6.33
N ILE A 308 -18.96 -12.71 -7.65
CA ILE A 308 -19.15 -11.39 -8.24
C ILE A 308 -20.49 -10.81 -7.80
N GLY A 309 -21.52 -11.62 -7.57
CA GLY A 309 -22.82 -11.17 -7.09
C GLY A 309 -22.72 -10.35 -5.80
N LEU A 310 -21.86 -10.76 -4.86
CA LEU A 310 -21.64 -10.09 -3.56
C LEU A 310 -20.78 -8.83 -3.65
N GLU A 311 -20.01 -8.64 -4.72
CA GLU A 311 -19.13 -7.49 -4.85
C GLU A 311 -19.90 -6.16 -4.94
N PRO A 312 -19.42 -5.08 -4.31
CA PRO A 312 -20.07 -3.78 -4.40
C PRO A 312 -20.18 -3.29 -5.85
N VAL A 313 -21.33 -2.72 -6.21
CA VAL A 313 -21.62 -2.16 -7.54
C VAL A 313 -20.53 -1.20 -8.03
N LYS A 314 -20.02 -0.37 -7.12
CA LYS A 314 -18.93 0.57 -7.43
C LYS A 314 -17.65 -0.14 -7.85
N LYS A 315 -17.30 -1.27 -7.23
CA LYS A 315 -16.12 -2.07 -7.60
C LYS A 315 -16.33 -2.74 -8.96
N LYS A 316 -17.51 -3.32 -9.22
CA LYS A 316 -17.86 -3.90 -10.53
C LYS A 316 -17.71 -2.91 -11.68
N LYS A 317 -18.25 -1.69 -11.50
CA LYS A 317 -18.15 -0.61 -12.50
C LYS A 317 -16.71 -0.17 -12.71
N ALA A 318 -15.98 0.08 -11.62
CA ALA A 318 -14.59 0.52 -11.69
C ALA A 318 -13.71 -0.56 -12.36
N PHE A 319 -13.89 -1.82 -12.00
CA PHE A 319 -13.18 -2.93 -12.65
C PHE A 319 -13.56 -3.04 -14.13
N SER A 320 -14.84 -2.86 -14.49
CA SER A 320 -15.27 -2.95 -15.89
C SER A 320 -14.79 -1.79 -16.77
N ASP A 321 -14.35 -0.66 -16.19
CA ASP A 321 -13.98 0.55 -16.95
C ASP A 321 -12.53 0.52 -17.49
N VAL A 322 -12.33 -0.17 -18.60
CA VAL A 322 -11.00 -0.34 -19.23
C VAL A 322 -10.55 0.92 -19.99
N ALA A 323 -11.48 1.77 -20.43
CA ALA A 323 -11.19 2.94 -21.27
C ALA A 323 -10.77 4.18 -20.47
N ASP A 324 -11.02 4.22 -19.16
CA ASP A 324 -10.62 5.33 -18.31
C ASP A 324 -9.10 5.37 -18.07
N THR A 325 -8.54 6.58 -17.94
CA THR A 325 -7.09 6.80 -17.78
C THR A 325 -6.57 6.09 -16.53
N GLU A 326 -7.33 6.18 -15.44
CA GLU A 326 -7.04 5.51 -14.19
C GLU A 326 -8.35 5.21 -13.44
N THR A 327 -8.58 3.94 -13.12
CA THR A 327 -9.73 3.54 -12.30
C THR A 327 -9.25 3.02 -10.95
N LEU A 328 -9.80 3.59 -9.87
CA LEU A 328 -9.44 3.24 -8.49
C LEU A 328 -10.60 2.54 -7.78
N THR A 329 -10.35 1.38 -7.19
CA THR A 329 -11.21 0.83 -6.15
C THR A 329 -10.65 1.25 -4.79
N LYS A 330 -11.28 2.26 -4.17
CA LYS A 330 -10.84 2.81 -2.87
C LYS A 330 -11.39 2.01 -1.71
N GLU A 331 -10.51 1.62 -0.79
CA GLU A 331 -10.83 0.95 0.47
C GLU A 331 -9.98 1.46 1.64
N ARG A 332 -10.19 0.91 2.84
CA ARG A 332 -9.82 1.48 4.14
C ARG A 332 -8.32 1.83 4.33
N TRP A 333 -7.40 1.29 3.52
CA TRP A 333 -5.95 1.48 3.73
C TRP A 333 -5.09 1.69 2.45
N THR A 334 -5.41 1.05 1.31
CA THR A 334 -4.77 1.28 -0.02
C THR A 334 -5.75 0.99 -1.17
N ALA A 335 -5.61 1.65 -2.32
CA ALA A 335 -6.47 1.46 -3.49
C ALA A 335 -5.86 0.50 -4.50
N ALA A 336 -6.67 -0.33 -5.18
CA ALA A 336 -6.21 -1.00 -6.39
C ALA A 336 -6.31 -0.01 -7.56
N LYS A 337 -5.22 0.09 -8.34
CA LYS A 337 -5.09 1.03 -9.45
C LYS A 337 -5.07 0.29 -10.77
N PHE A 338 -6.17 0.34 -11.49
CA PHE A 338 -6.28 -0.21 -12.83
C PHE A 338 -5.97 0.87 -13.87
N VAL A 339 -5.24 0.49 -14.90
CA VAL A 339 -4.77 1.42 -15.93
C VAL A 339 -5.60 1.28 -17.20
N GLN A 340 -5.60 2.33 -18.01
CA GLN A 340 -6.27 2.34 -19.31
C GLN A 340 -5.77 1.23 -20.23
N ASN A 341 -6.65 0.61 -21.01
CA ASN A 341 -6.36 -0.47 -21.98
C ASN A 341 -5.72 -1.71 -21.34
N GLN A 342 -5.85 -1.89 -20.03
CA GLN A 342 -5.50 -3.12 -19.37
C GLN A 342 -6.65 -4.12 -19.52
N LEU A 343 -6.38 -5.34 -19.99
CA LEU A 343 -7.40 -6.37 -20.00
C LEU A 343 -7.83 -6.73 -18.58
N ARG A 344 -9.14 -6.72 -18.35
CA ARG A 344 -9.78 -7.06 -17.08
C ARG A 344 -10.84 -8.12 -17.35
N VAL A 345 -10.72 -9.25 -16.68
CA VAL A 345 -11.58 -10.42 -16.88
C VAL A 345 -12.29 -10.75 -15.59
N VAL A 346 -13.60 -10.95 -15.65
CA VAL A 346 -14.41 -11.54 -14.58
C VAL A 346 -14.78 -12.95 -14.99
N ILE A 347 -14.54 -13.93 -14.13
CA ILE A 347 -14.89 -15.32 -14.33
C ILE A 347 -15.71 -15.76 -13.13
N ASP A 348 -16.95 -16.20 -13.36
CA ASP A 348 -17.86 -16.55 -12.27
C ASP A 348 -18.86 -17.63 -12.70
N ASN A 349 -19.42 -18.34 -11.72
CA ASN A 349 -20.49 -19.32 -11.92
C ASN A 349 -21.90 -18.72 -11.72
N ALA A 350 -22.01 -17.41 -11.45
CA ALA A 350 -23.28 -16.71 -11.25
C ALA A 350 -24.04 -16.51 -12.57
N PHE A 351 -24.87 -17.48 -12.93
CA PHE A 351 -25.85 -17.41 -14.01
C PHE A 351 -27.07 -18.29 -13.69
N GLU A 352 -28.18 -18.08 -14.39
CA GLU A 352 -29.44 -18.78 -14.17
C GLU A 352 -29.69 -19.83 -15.27
N PRO A 353 -29.36 -21.12 -15.04
CA PRO A 353 -29.48 -22.16 -16.06
C PRO A 353 -30.93 -22.47 -16.44
N GLU A 354 -31.89 -22.20 -15.57
CA GLU A 354 -33.32 -22.44 -15.84
C GLU A 354 -33.92 -21.44 -16.84
N LYS A 355 -33.23 -20.32 -17.05
CA LYS A 355 -33.62 -19.29 -18.01
C LYS A 355 -32.99 -19.48 -19.39
N GLU A 356 -32.19 -20.54 -19.56
CA GLU A 356 -31.68 -20.92 -20.87
C GLU A 356 -32.83 -21.40 -21.77
N GLN A 357 -32.79 -21.00 -23.04
CA GLN A 357 -33.73 -21.53 -24.03
C GLN A 357 -33.29 -22.93 -24.46
N THR A 358 -34.27 -23.79 -24.73
CA THR A 358 -34.03 -25.04 -25.46
C THR A 358 -33.46 -24.71 -26.84
N ILE A 359 -32.49 -25.50 -27.31
CA ILE A 359 -31.85 -25.32 -28.62
C ILE A 359 -32.94 -25.17 -29.71
N SER A 360 -33.06 -23.97 -30.29
CA SER A 360 -33.91 -23.75 -31.46
C SER A 360 -33.23 -24.29 -32.71
N VAL A 361 -34.00 -24.74 -33.70
CA VAL A 361 -33.52 -25.22 -35.02
C VAL A 361 -32.93 -24.07 -35.89
N ASP A 362 -32.98 -22.83 -35.43
CA ASP A 362 -32.43 -21.68 -36.14
C ASP A 362 -30.88 -21.78 -36.25
N PRO A 363 -30.29 -21.63 -37.45
CA PRO A 363 -28.84 -21.59 -37.64
C PRO A 363 -28.14 -20.42 -36.94
N ASN A 364 -28.86 -19.35 -36.57
CA ASN A 364 -28.33 -18.24 -35.76
C ASN A 364 -29.31 -17.86 -34.65
N PRO A 365 -29.44 -18.67 -33.59
CA PRO A 365 -30.36 -18.37 -32.51
C PRO A 365 -29.98 -17.04 -31.83
N THR A 366 -30.96 -16.19 -31.62
CA THR A 366 -30.80 -14.91 -30.90
C THR A 366 -31.81 -14.82 -29.78
N ILE A 367 -31.41 -14.23 -28.65
CA ILE A 367 -32.31 -13.98 -27.51
C ILE A 367 -32.52 -12.48 -27.32
N SER A 368 -33.64 -12.12 -26.70
CA SER A 368 -33.92 -10.72 -26.36
C SER A 368 -33.00 -10.20 -25.25
N HIS A 369 -32.92 -8.88 -25.12
CA HIS A 369 -32.17 -8.24 -24.04
C HIS A 369 -32.65 -8.69 -22.66
N ASP A 370 -33.96 -8.74 -22.45
CA ASP A 370 -34.57 -9.11 -21.17
C ASP A 370 -34.28 -10.57 -20.82
N GLN A 371 -34.35 -11.47 -21.81
CA GLN A 371 -33.96 -12.87 -21.63
C GLN A 371 -32.48 -13.00 -21.25
N PHE A 372 -31.59 -12.23 -21.89
CA PHE A 372 -30.18 -12.21 -21.52
C PHE A 372 -29.96 -11.69 -20.08
N LEU A 373 -30.68 -10.63 -19.67
CA LEU A 373 -30.63 -10.10 -18.31
C LEU A 373 -31.10 -11.13 -17.27
N ASP A 374 -32.15 -11.89 -17.58
CA ASP A 374 -32.63 -12.97 -16.73
C ASP A 374 -31.56 -14.04 -16.52
N ILE A 375 -30.82 -14.42 -17.57
CA ILE A 375 -29.73 -15.39 -17.49
C ILE A 375 -28.58 -14.89 -16.60
N ILE A 376 -28.17 -13.63 -16.72
CA ILE A 376 -27.03 -13.10 -15.95
C ILE A 376 -27.43 -12.52 -14.58
N ARG A 377 -28.73 -12.58 -14.22
CA ARG A 377 -29.28 -11.94 -13.02
C ARG A 377 -28.50 -12.28 -11.74
N PRO A 378 -28.03 -13.51 -11.50
CA PRO A 378 -27.25 -13.83 -10.29
C PRO A 378 -25.95 -13.02 -10.14
N ALA A 379 -25.26 -12.70 -11.25
CA ALA A 379 -24.03 -11.90 -11.22
C ALA A 379 -24.29 -10.41 -10.96
N ILE A 380 -25.44 -9.91 -11.42
CA ILE A 380 -25.83 -8.50 -11.32
C ILE A 380 -26.72 -8.17 -10.11
N ARG A 381 -27.37 -9.17 -9.51
CA ARG A 381 -28.28 -9.07 -8.35
C ARG A 381 -29.23 -7.86 -8.44
N ASP A 382 -29.46 -7.18 -7.31
CA ASP A 382 -30.40 -6.08 -7.14
C ASP A 382 -29.84 -4.73 -7.65
N MET A 383 -28.93 -4.75 -8.62
CA MET A 383 -28.44 -3.53 -9.25
C MET A 383 -29.57 -2.78 -9.95
N SER A 384 -29.54 -1.44 -9.85
CA SER A 384 -30.47 -0.62 -10.63
C SER A 384 -30.24 -0.81 -12.13
N THR A 385 -31.28 -0.61 -12.94
CA THR A 385 -31.16 -0.70 -14.41
C THR A 385 -30.05 0.20 -14.95
N ALA A 386 -29.87 1.39 -14.37
CA ALA A 386 -28.79 2.30 -14.75
C ALA A 386 -27.40 1.71 -14.47
N ASP A 387 -27.24 1.00 -13.33
CA ASP A 387 -25.98 0.36 -12.96
C ASP A 387 -25.67 -0.87 -13.84
N ILE A 388 -26.69 -1.67 -14.13
CA ILE A 388 -26.58 -2.81 -15.05
C ILE A 388 -26.12 -2.33 -16.43
N MET A 389 -26.80 -1.31 -16.97
CA MET A 389 -26.44 -0.73 -18.26
C MET A 389 -25.05 -0.10 -18.26
N ALA A 390 -24.63 0.48 -17.15
CA ALA A 390 -23.28 1.02 -16.99
C ALA A 390 -22.21 -0.09 -17.12
N ILE A 391 -22.45 -1.29 -16.59
CA ILE A 391 -21.54 -2.44 -16.76
C ILE A 391 -21.62 -2.97 -18.19
N LEU A 392 -22.83 -3.18 -18.72
CA LEU A 392 -23.07 -3.71 -20.06
C LEU A 392 -22.50 -2.84 -21.19
N LYS A 393 -22.32 -1.53 -20.98
CA LYS A 393 -21.66 -0.62 -21.94
C LYS A 393 -20.13 -0.73 -21.92
N ARG A 394 -19.56 -1.20 -20.81
CA ARG A 394 -18.11 -1.27 -20.57
C ARG A 394 -17.54 -2.69 -20.72
N SER A 395 -18.41 -3.69 -20.83
CA SER A 395 -18.00 -5.09 -20.82
C SER A 395 -18.62 -5.89 -21.97
N VAL A 396 -17.79 -6.75 -22.55
CA VAL A 396 -18.21 -7.89 -23.36
C VAL A 396 -18.59 -9.03 -22.41
N PHE A 397 -19.72 -9.67 -22.67
CA PHE A 397 -20.17 -10.83 -21.90
C PHE A 397 -20.10 -12.09 -22.74
N VAL A 398 -19.69 -13.19 -22.10
CA VAL A 398 -19.77 -14.56 -22.59
C VAL A 398 -20.40 -15.37 -21.47
N VAL A 399 -21.50 -16.06 -21.77
CA VAL A 399 -22.18 -16.96 -20.82
C VAL A 399 -22.07 -18.36 -21.38
N VAL A 400 -21.29 -19.19 -20.68
CA VAL A 400 -21.05 -20.58 -21.01
C VAL A 400 -22.10 -21.44 -20.33
N GLY A 401 -23.21 -21.65 -21.04
CA GLY A 401 -24.33 -22.44 -20.58
C GLY A 401 -24.07 -23.94 -20.56
N LYS A 402 -25.14 -24.72 -20.38
CA LYS A 402 -25.03 -26.21 -20.40
C LYS A 402 -24.65 -26.71 -21.79
N GLU A 403 -25.36 -26.22 -22.81
CA GLU A 403 -25.25 -26.66 -24.21
C GLU A 403 -25.03 -25.51 -25.19
N ILE A 404 -25.18 -24.27 -24.71
CA ILE A 404 -25.16 -23.06 -25.53
C ILE A 404 -24.15 -22.08 -24.96
N VAL A 405 -23.38 -21.43 -25.82
CA VAL A 405 -22.61 -20.23 -25.46
C VAL A 405 -23.33 -19.00 -25.96
N TYR A 406 -23.74 -18.14 -25.04
CA TYR A 406 -24.25 -16.81 -25.37
C TYR A 406 -23.10 -15.81 -25.29
N TRP A 407 -23.09 -14.81 -26.15
CA TRP A 407 -22.16 -13.69 -26.02
C TRP A 407 -22.83 -12.39 -26.41
N ARG A 408 -22.36 -11.29 -25.82
CA ARG A 408 -22.90 -9.96 -26.03
C ARG A 408 -21.76 -8.95 -26.11
N LEU A 409 -21.74 -8.18 -27.19
CA LEU A 409 -20.82 -7.05 -27.36
C LEU A 409 -21.30 -5.81 -26.61
N THR A 410 -20.39 -4.86 -26.47
CA THR A 410 -20.74 -3.52 -26.00
C THR A 410 -21.54 -2.80 -27.07
N VAL A 411 -22.57 -2.05 -26.65
CA VAL A 411 -23.44 -1.29 -27.55
C VAL A 411 -23.38 0.18 -27.15
N ARG A 412 -22.98 1.05 -28.08
CA ARG A 412 -22.90 2.50 -27.84
C ARG A 412 -24.28 3.18 -27.79
N ASN A 413 -25.29 2.63 -28.50
CA ASN A 413 -26.66 3.16 -28.58
C ASN A 413 -27.73 2.18 -28.07
N LEU A 414 -28.64 2.68 -27.24
CA LEU A 414 -29.69 1.90 -26.54
C LEU A 414 -30.77 1.30 -27.45
N ALA A 415 -30.86 1.70 -28.72
CA ALA A 415 -31.94 1.32 -29.63
C ALA A 415 -31.65 0.09 -30.50
N SER A 416 -30.42 -0.43 -30.54
CA SER A 416 -30.11 -1.63 -31.31
C SER A 416 -30.28 -2.87 -30.44
N THR A 417 -31.12 -3.78 -30.92
CA THR A 417 -31.37 -5.13 -30.41
C THR A 417 -30.08 -5.75 -29.87
N THR A 418 -30.08 -6.13 -28.59
CA THR A 418 -29.01 -6.95 -28.02
C THR A 418 -29.14 -8.32 -28.65
N THR A 419 -28.34 -8.61 -29.67
CA THR A 419 -28.30 -9.93 -30.29
C THR A 419 -27.26 -10.76 -29.54
N ALA A 420 -27.69 -11.73 -28.73
CA ALA A 420 -26.77 -12.76 -28.25
C ALA A 420 -26.77 -13.92 -29.24
N THR A 421 -25.66 -14.15 -29.93
CA THR A 421 -25.57 -15.26 -30.89
C THR A 421 -25.16 -16.53 -30.17
N VAL A 422 -25.87 -17.61 -30.44
CA VAL A 422 -25.60 -18.94 -29.87
C VAL A 422 -24.52 -19.66 -30.66
N VAL A 423 -23.51 -20.19 -29.96
CA VAL A 423 -22.63 -21.23 -30.49
C VAL A 423 -23.00 -22.55 -29.80
N LEU A 424 -23.30 -23.57 -30.59
CA LEU A 424 -23.61 -24.92 -30.09
C LEU A 424 -22.34 -25.53 -29.47
N ASN A 425 -22.46 -25.93 -28.20
CA ASN A 425 -21.35 -26.48 -27.40
C ASN A 425 -21.25 -27.99 -27.67
N GLN A 426 -20.21 -28.45 -28.36
CA GLN A 426 -19.93 -29.89 -28.41
C GLN A 426 -18.91 -30.34 -27.34
N LYS A 427 -18.06 -29.46 -26.79
CA LYS A 427 -17.36 -29.58 -25.50
C LYS A 427 -16.35 -28.43 -25.36
N ILE A 428 -16.64 -27.42 -24.54
CA ILE A 428 -15.61 -26.42 -24.15
C ILE A 428 -14.62 -27.03 -23.15
N MET A 429 -13.79 -27.94 -23.65
CA MET A 429 -12.67 -28.57 -22.98
C MET A 429 -11.44 -28.33 -23.86
N PRO A 430 -10.28 -28.00 -23.29
CA PRO A 430 -9.05 -28.08 -24.04
C PRO A 430 -8.92 -29.51 -24.59
N ASN A 431 -8.55 -29.67 -25.87
CA ASN A 431 -8.34 -30.99 -26.49
C ASN A 431 -7.36 -31.88 -25.71
N VAL A 432 -6.59 -31.29 -24.79
CA VAL A 432 -5.60 -31.92 -23.92
C VAL A 432 -6.21 -32.82 -22.83
N PHE A 433 -7.47 -32.63 -22.42
CA PHE A 433 -8.08 -33.37 -21.31
C PHE A 433 -8.94 -34.59 -21.71
N CYS A 434 -9.24 -34.78 -23.00
CA CYS A 434 -9.84 -36.03 -23.49
C CYS A 434 -8.73 -36.93 -24.02
N GLY A 435 -8.41 -38.01 -23.29
CA GLY A 435 -7.42 -39.03 -23.65
C GLY A 435 -7.73 -39.84 -24.92
N ARG A 436 -7.89 -39.18 -26.06
CA ARG A 436 -7.87 -39.76 -27.40
C ARG A 436 -7.08 -38.82 -28.29
N MET A 437 -5.80 -39.14 -28.51
CA MET A 437 -5.13 -38.70 -29.74
C MET A 437 -5.68 -39.56 -30.90
N PRO A 438 -6.32 -38.99 -31.93
CA PRO A 438 -6.44 -39.65 -33.20
C PRO A 438 -5.27 -39.22 -34.10
N GLY A 439 -4.46 -40.18 -34.53
CA GLY A 439 -3.73 -40.08 -35.79
C GLY A 439 -2.46 -39.22 -35.81
N PHE A 440 -1.42 -39.64 -35.08
CA PHE A 440 -0.03 -39.35 -35.49
C PHE A 440 0.70 -40.68 -35.70
N LYS A 441 0.32 -41.41 -36.75
CA LYS A 441 1.16 -42.45 -37.37
C LYS A 441 1.62 -41.93 -38.72
N LYS A 442 2.94 -41.91 -38.89
CA LYS A 442 3.69 -41.72 -40.15
C LYS A 442 3.62 -40.32 -40.76
N GLN A 443 4.56 -39.46 -40.35
CA GLN A 443 5.46 -38.69 -41.22
C GLN A 443 6.08 -37.57 -40.38
N PHE A 444 7.21 -37.85 -39.73
CA PHE A 444 8.29 -36.90 -39.51
C PHE A 444 9.49 -37.67 -38.91
N VAL A 445 9.97 -38.64 -39.68
CA VAL A 445 11.35 -39.14 -39.58
C VAL A 445 12.01 -38.71 -40.87
N ALA A 446 12.52 -37.48 -40.88
CA ALA A 446 13.60 -37.02 -41.76
C ALA A 446 13.84 -35.53 -41.47
N SER A 447 15.12 -35.15 -41.51
CA SER A 447 15.63 -33.78 -41.62
C SER A 447 15.43 -32.85 -40.41
N ILE A 448 16.34 -32.92 -39.44
CA ILE A 448 17.50 -32.00 -39.28
C ILE A 448 18.04 -32.16 -37.84
N LEU A 449 19.14 -32.89 -37.71
CA LEU A 449 20.17 -32.70 -36.69
C LEU A 449 21.50 -32.92 -37.39
N PRO A 450 22.55 -32.19 -37.00
CA PRO A 450 23.75 -32.93 -36.66
C PRO A 450 24.23 -32.60 -35.23
N MET A 451 24.46 -33.69 -34.49
CA MET A 451 25.57 -33.96 -33.57
C MET A 451 25.81 -33.06 -32.35
N ALA A 452 25.54 -33.58 -31.15
CA ALA A 452 26.55 -34.03 -30.18
C ALA A 452 25.90 -34.62 -28.91
N ASP A 453 26.54 -35.66 -28.34
CA ASP A 453 26.08 -36.56 -27.26
C ASP A 453 26.10 -36.00 -25.81
N PRO A 454 25.38 -36.65 -24.84
CA PRO A 454 25.25 -36.30 -23.41
C PRO A 454 26.21 -37.15 -22.51
N PRO A 455 26.36 -36.98 -21.16
CA PRO A 455 25.32 -37.39 -20.16
C PRO A 455 25.34 -36.71 -18.75
N LEU A 456 24.21 -36.80 -18.03
CA LEU A 456 24.03 -37.10 -16.58
C LEU A 456 22.74 -36.42 -16.06
N LEU A 457 21.64 -37.16 -15.85
CA LEU A 457 20.78 -37.00 -14.66
C LEU A 457 19.65 -38.05 -14.55
N THR A 458 19.98 -39.35 -14.68
CA THR A 458 19.01 -40.45 -14.46
C THR A 458 19.30 -41.21 -13.16
N GLN A 459 19.72 -40.52 -12.10
CA GLN A 459 20.09 -41.18 -10.83
C GLN A 459 19.60 -40.51 -9.53
N GLN A 460 18.73 -39.49 -9.58
CA GLN A 460 18.24 -38.85 -8.35
C GLN A 460 16.74 -38.97 -8.08
N LEU A 461 15.96 -39.58 -8.98
CA LEU A 461 14.50 -39.68 -8.81
C LEU A 461 14.01 -41.01 -8.21
N LEU A 462 14.90 -41.93 -7.84
CA LEU A 462 14.52 -43.25 -7.31
C LEU A 462 14.67 -43.40 -5.79
N HIS A 463 14.96 -42.33 -5.03
CA HIS A 463 15.23 -42.44 -3.58
C HIS A 463 14.28 -41.65 -2.67
N MET A 464 13.15 -41.11 -3.18
CA MET A 464 12.20 -40.33 -2.37
C MET A 464 10.81 -40.96 -2.18
N TYR A 465 10.55 -42.16 -2.72
CA TYR A 465 9.20 -42.74 -2.67
C TYR A 465 8.97 -43.88 -1.68
N GLU A 466 9.95 -44.20 -0.84
CA GLU A 466 9.81 -45.23 0.21
C GLU A 466 10.33 -44.73 1.55
N SER A 467 9.51 -43.97 2.28
CA SER A 467 9.53 -44.03 3.76
C SER A 467 8.30 -43.38 4.38
N ASN A 468 7.63 -44.21 5.19
CA ASN A 468 6.81 -43.86 6.35
C ASN A 468 5.31 -43.60 6.15
N GLY A 469 4.58 -44.71 6.08
CA GLY A 469 3.29 -44.85 6.76
C GLY A 469 3.43 -45.23 8.25
N LYS A 470 2.27 -45.23 8.95
CA LYS A 470 1.97 -45.43 10.40
C LYS A 470 1.96 -44.10 11.19
N GLY A 471 0.89 -43.58 11.79
CA GLY A 471 -0.38 -44.14 12.27
C GLY A 471 -0.35 -44.21 13.80
N LEU A 472 -1.16 -43.40 14.53
CA LEU A 472 -1.81 -43.72 15.82
C LEU A 472 -2.58 -42.55 16.50
N HIS A 473 -3.82 -42.89 16.88
CA HIS A 473 -4.70 -42.53 18.01
C HIS A 473 -5.14 -41.11 18.45
N LEU A 474 -6.47 -41.06 18.61
CA LEU A 474 -7.35 -40.16 19.39
C LEU A 474 -6.92 -39.88 20.85
N GLN A 475 -7.26 -38.68 21.34
CA GLN A 475 -7.90 -38.50 22.65
C GLN A 475 -8.76 -37.22 22.73
N ARG A 476 -9.93 -37.35 23.37
CA ARG A 476 -10.87 -36.32 23.83
C ARG A 476 -10.38 -35.67 25.13
N ASN A 477 -10.76 -34.41 25.37
CA ASN A 477 -11.16 -33.81 26.67
C ASN A 477 -11.58 -32.34 26.42
N SER A 478 -12.87 -31.97 26.53
CA SER A 478 -13.60 -31.50 27.72
C SER A 478 -13.36 -30.02 28.10
N HIS A 479 -14.43 -29.23 27.99
CA HIS A 479 -14.78 -27.88 28.51
C HIS A 479 -14.31 -27.57 29.96
N PRO A 480 -14.46 -26.34 30.57
CA PRO A 480 -15.47 -25.30 30.28
C PRO A 480 -15.14 -23.80 30.57
N ASN A 481 -16.14 -22.95 30.27
CA ASN A 481 -16.54 -21.68 30.94
C ASN A 481 -15.64 -20.43 30.86
N LEU A 482 -16.20 -19.33 30.34
CA LEU A 482 -16.35 -18.06 31.09
C LEU A 482 -17.40 -17.14 30.46
N ARG A 483 -18.17 -16.51 31.36
CA ARG A 483 -19.37 -15.69 31.15
C ARG A 483 -19.03 -14.23 30.78
N ALA A 484 -19.96 -13.62 30.04
CA ALA A 484 -20.56 -12.26 30.13
C ALA A 484 -19.64 -11.04 30.41
N HIS A 485 -19.74 -9.89 29.75
CA HIS A 485 -20.89 -8.97 29.67
C HIS A 485 -20.55 -7.73 28.76
N PRO A 486 -21.41 -6.69 28.59
CA PRO A 486 -21.79 -6.12 27.30
C PRO A 486 -21.03 -4.83 26.90
N SER A 487 -20.99 -4.56 25.59
CA SER A 487 -20.63 -3.24 25.05
C SER A 487 -21.87 -2.37 24.82
N ARG A 488 -21.83 -1.18 25.41
CA ARG A 488 -22.81 -0.10 25.25
C ARG A 488 -22.72 0.52 23.85
N SER A 489 -23.90 0.86 23.35
CA SER A 489 -24.19 1.72 22.21
C SER A 489 -23.88 3.20 22.52
N LEU A 490 -23.48 3.96 21.50
CA LEU A 490 -24.24 5.07 20.88
C LEU A 490 -23.34 5.98 19.99
N PRO A 491 -23.93 6.74 19.06
CA PRO A 491 -23.34 7.16 17.78
C PRO A 491 -22.93 8.64 17.77
N ARG A 492 -22.33 9.11 16.68
CA ARG A 492 -22.51 10.50 16.22
C ARG A 492 -22.21 10.73 14.74
N HIS A 493 -22.92 11.74 14.25
CA HIS A 493 -23.29 12.08 12.88
C HIS A 493 -22.24 12.82 12.03
N HIS A 494 -22.45 12.68 10.71
CA HIS A 494 -22.35 13.65 9.60
C HIS A 494 -21.75 15.06 9.79
N ARG A 495 -20.91 15.45 8.81
CA ARG A 495 -20.97 16.66 7.93
C ARG A 495 -19.97 16.43 6.76
N HIS A 496 -20.36 16.29 5.49
CA HIS A 496 -20.76 17.25 4.44
C HIS A 496 -19.68 18.22 3.91
N LEU A 497 -19.52 18.16 2.57
CA LEU A 497 -19.20 19.24 1.59
C LEU A 497 -17.77 19.80 1.63
N GLN A 498 -17.06 20.16 0.55
CA GLN A 498 -17.32 20.33 -0.89
C GLN A 498 -15.94 20.60 -1.55
N ASN A 499 -15.73 20.23 -2.83
CA ASN A 499 -15.29 21.15 -3.89
C ASN A 499 -14.75 20.42 -5.13
N ASP A 500 -15.38 20.79 -6.26
CA ASP A 500 -15.07 20.49 -7.66
C ASP A 500 -14.11 21.54 -8.26
N LEU A 501 -13.79 21.32 -9.55
CA LEU A 501 -13.22 22.21 -10.59
C LEU A 501 -11.67 22.13 -10.70
N VAL A 502 -11.02 21.99 -11.87
CA VAL A 502 -11.40 22.34 -13.26
C VAL A 502 -10.45 21.71 -14.31
N GLU A 503 -11.01 21.43 -15.50
CA GLU A 503 -10.50 21.47 -16.91
C GLU A 503 -9.22 20.74 -17.37
N ARG A 504 -9.33 19.80 -18.33
CA ARG A 504 -9.33 19.92 -19.83
C ARG A 504 -8.02 20.46 -20.43
N TYR A 505 -7.35 19.66 -21.28
CA TYR A 505 -6.93 20.07 -22.63
C TYR A 505 -6.49 18.87 -23.51
N MET A 506 -7.14 18.83 -24.69
CA MET A 506 -6.70 18.43 -26.03
C MET A 506 -6.42 16.98 -26.49
N LEU A 507 -7.19 16.67 -27.53
CA LEU A 507 -7.12 15.62 -28.54
C LEU A 507 -5.99 15.86 -29.56
N ALA A 508 -5.35 14.79 -30.01
CA ALA A 508 -4.85 14.67 -31.38
C ALA A 508 -4.76 13.18 -31.76
N VAL A 509 -5.41 12.81 -32.87
CA VAL A 509 -5.34 11.51 -33.54
C VAL A 509 -4.41 11.67 -34.75
N PRO A 510 -3.67 10.62 -35.15
CA PRO A 510 -3.70 10.27 -36.56
C PRO A 510 -3.90 8.77 -36.84
N THR A 511 -4.53 8.56 -37.99
CA THR A 511 -5.06 7.35 -38.62
C THR A 511 -4.02 6.57 -39.43
N ALA A 512 -4.41 5.35 -39.79
CA ALA A 512 -3.95 4.57 -40.95
C ALA A 512 -2.55 3.91 -40.88
N ALA A 513 -2.41 2.85 -40.08
CA ALA A 513 -1.34 1.85 -40.25
C ALA A 513 -1.70 0.41 -39.80
N THR A 514 -2.98 0.11 -39.52
CA THR A 514 -3.36 -1.06 -38.71
C THR A 514 -3.75 -2.33 -39.47
N TRP A 515 -3.67 -2.36 -40.81
CA TRP A 515 -4.14 -3.52 -41.57
C TRP A 515 -3.09 -4.63 -41.76
N SER A 516 -1.82 -4.39 -41.44
CA SER A 516 -0.75 -5.40 -41.60
C SER A 516 -0.45 -6.23 -40.34
N LEU A 517 -1.03 -5.89 -39.18
CA LEU A 517 -0.68 -6.51 -37.88
C LEU A 517 -1.73 -7.48 -37.33
N GLN A 518 -2.90 -7.60 -37.98
CA GLN A 518 -3.98 -8.50 -37.54
C GLN A 518 -3.68 -9.99 -37.78
N ALA A 519 -2.77 -10.33 -38.71
CA ALA A 519 -2.48 -11.71 -39.06
C ALA A 519 -1.49 -12.42 -38.11
N SER A 520 -0.76 -11.70 -37.24
CA SER A 520 0.22 -12.31 -36.32
C SER A 520 -0.31 -12.58 -34.90
N MET A 521 -1.58 -12.27 -34.62
CA MET A 521 -2.19 -12.57 -33.31
C MET A 521 -2.84 -13.96 -33.24
N ILE A 522 -2.99 -14.64 -34.39
CA ILE A 522 -3.70 -15.93 -34.51
C ILE A 522 -2.72 -17.10 -34.76
N ARG A 523 -1.46 -16.83 -35.13
CA ARG A 523 -0.37 -17.81 -35.09
C ARG A 523 0.45 -17.58 -33.83
#